data_AF-A0A7C5J650-F1
#
_entry.id   AF-A0A7C5J650-F1
#
_cell.length_a   1.000
_cell.length_b   1.000
_cell.length_c   1.000
_cell.angle_alpha   90.00
_cell.angle_beta   90.00
_cell.angle_gamma   90.00
#
_symmetry.space_group_name_H-M   'P 1'
#
loop_
_entity.id
_entity.type
_entity.pdbx_description
1 polymer ?
#
loop_
_entity_poly.entity_id
_entity_poly.type
_entity_poly.pdbx_seq_one_letter_code
_entity_poly.pdbx_strand_id
1 'polypeptide(L)'
;MELPRVDPQDVIYCVGGGPSLRGFDFSRLRGRRCVAVNRAFEVVPWAEVLFFMDLRFWNWYSRQVLETVSPETRIVTAAAGIRHPRVETVVARGGAGLETKWGFVRHGNNSGYAAVNIAVQLGARLVVLLGYDMRPDAGGRHHWHDGYPVPQRPDVYKRMLQHWQSLESACRAAGVVVINATPGSALRTFPLAPQDAAVDDPVGWVRENWEDVAAGSARQLCM
;
A
#
# COMPACT_ATOMS: atom_id res chain seq x y z
N MET A 1 -8.55 6.44 -21.89
CA MET A 1 -8.75 7.07 -20.58
C MET A 1 -8.08 8.42 -20.67
N GLU A 2 -8.79 9.50 -20.36
CA GLU A 2 -8.20 10.84 -20.31
C GLU A 2 -7.34 10.98 -19.05
N LEU A 3 -6.31 11.82 -19.11
CA LEU A 3 -5.44 12.12 -17.98
C LEU A 3 -6.30 12.70 -16.84
N PRO A 4 -6.41 12.03 -15.69
CA PRO A 4 -7.22 12.53 -14.59
C PRO A 4 -6.59 13.80 -14.04
N ARG A 5 -7.45 14.75 -13.68
CA ARG A 5 -7.03 15.88 -12.85
C ARG A 5 -6.72 15.33 -11.46
N VAL A 6 -5.44 15.23 -11.15
CA VAL A 6 -4.92 14.86 -9.82
C VAL A 6 -4.32 16.11 -9.20
N ASP A 7 -4.89 16.54 -8.08
CA ASP A 7 -4.29 17.58 -7.24
C ASP A 7 -3.35 16.94 -6.20
N PRO A 8 -2.29 17.64 -5.74
CA PRO A 8 -1.33 17.07 -4.80
C PRO A 8 -1.95 16.52 -3.49
N GLN A 9 -3.07 17.09 -3.05
CA GLN A 9 -3.82 16.66 -1.86
C GLN A 9 -4.55 15.32 -2.03
N ASP A 10 -4.74 14.88 -3.28
CA ASP A 10 -5.39 13.62 -3.64
C ASP A 10 -4.39 12.47 -3.85
N VAL A 11 -3.10 12.73 -3.57
CA VAL A 11 -2.03 11.73 -3.63
C VAL A 11 -1.89 11.08 -2.27
N ILE A 12 -1.97 9.75 -2.22
CA ILE A 12 -1.73 8.96 -1.01
C ILE A 12 -0.63 7.95 -1.25
N TYR A 13 0.37 7.94 -0.37
CA TYR A 13 1.44 6.96 -0.36
C TYR A 13 1.04 5.76 0.50
N CYS A 14 1.00 4.57 -0.07
CA CYS A 14 0.89 3.35 0.71
C CYS A 14 2.30 2.83 1.02
N VAL A 15 2.65 2.76 2.30
CA VAL A 15 3.99 2.39 2.78
C VAL A 15 3.96 0.96 3.31
N GLY A 16 4.57 0.05 2.54
CA GLY A 16 4.64 -1.37 2.80
C GLY A 16 5.82 -1.80 3.66
N GLY A 17 5.99 -3.12 3.75
CA GLY A 17 7.04 -3.76 4.56
C GLY A 17 8.26 -4.21 3.76
N GLY A 18 8.25 -4.13 2.43
CA GLY A 18 9.24 -4.80 1.58
C GLY A 18 10.68 -4.28 1.70
N PRO A 19 11.68 -5.12 1.35
CA PRO A 19 13.09 -4.85 1.61
C PRO A 19 13.67 -3.69 0.79
N SER A 20 13.05 -3.29 -0.33
CA SER A 20 13.47 -2.12 -1.12
C SER A 20 13.45 -0.81 -0.33
N LEU A 21 12.76 -0.75 0.81
CA LEU A 21 12.76 0.44 1.68
C LEU A 21 13.94 0.50 2.65
N ARG A 22 14.86 -0.48 2.63
CA ARG A 22 16.11 -0.35 3.41
C ARG A 22 16.93 0.82 2.89
N GLY A 23 17.23 1.75 3.77
CA GLY A 23 17.97 2.97 3.42
C GLY A 23 17.11 4.03 2.72
N PHE A 24 15.80 3.82 2.58
CA PHE A 24 14.90 4.86 2.10
C PHE A 24 14.76 5.98 3.15
N ASP A 25 14.85 7.23 2.71
CA ASP A 25 14.61 8.40 3.56
C ASP A 25 13.11 8.67 3.71
N PHE A 26 12.51 8.13 4.77
CA PHE A 26 11.11 8.33 5.09
C PHE A 26 10.76 9.78 5.46
N SER A 27 11.75 10.64 5.75
CA SER A 27 11.47 12.06 6.05
C SER A 27 10.87 12.79 4.84
N ARG A 28 11.12 12.30 3.61
CA ARG A 28 10.51 12.80 2.36
C ARG A 28 8.99 12.66 2.31
N LEU A 29 8.41 11.81 3.16
CA LEU A 29 6.96 11.64 3.30
C LEU A 29 6.34 12.55 4.37
N ARG A 30 7.12 13.43 5.01
CA ARG A 30 6.56 14.42 5.96
C ARG A 30 5.64 15.40 5.23
N GLY A 31 4.48 15.65 5.82
CA GLY A 31 3.44 16.50 5.21
C GLY A 31 2.70 15.86 4.03
N ARG A 32 3.07 14.66 3.60
CA ARG A 32 2.34 13.88 2.59
C ARG A 32 1.33 12.97 3.28
N ARG A 33 0.22 12.67 2.58
CA ARG A 33 -0.79 11.72 3.07
C ARG A 33 -0.29 10.31 2.90
N CYS A 34 -0.36 9.51 3.95
CA CYS A 34 0.15 8.13 3.94
C CYS A 34 -0.82 7.14 4.57
N VAL A 35 -0.81 5.92 4.05
CA VAL A 35 -1.32 4.72 4.73
C VAL A 35 -0.12 3.86 5.09
N ALA A 36 0.19 3.75 6.38
CA ALA A 36 1.21 2.87 6.92
C ALA A 36 0.66 1.44 7.01
N VAL A 37 1.37 0.44 6.47
CA VAL A 37 0.96 -0.97 6.53
C VAL A 37 1.80 -1.73 7.53
N ASN A 38 1.14 -2.37 8.52
CA ASN A 38 1.78 -3.10 9.60
C ASN A 38 2.91 -2.29 10.23
N ARG A 39 4.14 -2.82 10.32
CA ARG A 39 5.31 -2.18 10.95
C ARG A 39 5.79 -0.87 10.28
N ALA A 40 5.18 -0.44 9.17
CA ALA A 40 5.46 0.89 8.63
C ALA A 40 5.13 2.04 9.61
N PHE A 41 4.33 1.78 10.65
CA PHE A 41 4.11 2.75 11.73
C PHE A 41 5.41 3.21 12.42
N GLU A 42 6.47 2.39 12.40
CA GLU A 42 7.77 2.71 13.00
C GLU A 42 8.52 3.81 12.25
N VAL A 43 8.26 3.96 10.94
CA VAL A 43 9.00 4.87 10.05
C VAL A 43 8.14 6.02 9.52
N VAL A 44 6.82 5.85 9.50
CA VAL A 44 5.84 6.91 9.20
C VAL A 44 4.75 7.00 10.29
N PRO A 45 5.11 7.26 11.56
CA PRO A 45 4.14 7.35 12.66
C PRO A 45 3.11 8.47 12.52
N TRP A 46 3.31 9.40 11.57
CA TRP A 46 2.38 10.49 11.23
C TRP A 46 1.44 10.15 10.07
N ALA A 47 1.39 8.87 9.65
CA ALA A 47 0.47 8.45 8.60
C ALA A 47 -0.99 8.76 8.97
N GLU A 48 -1.80 9.07 7.97
CA GLU A 48 -3.24 9.34 8.16
C GLU A 48 -3.95 8.08 8.68
N VAL A 49 -3.54 6.91 8.17
CA VAL A 49 -4.01 5.60 8.63
C VAL A 49 -2.83 4.66 8.88
N LEU A 50 -2.85 3.97 10.02
CA LEU A 50 -2.16 2.69 10.19
C LEU A 50 -3.15 1.57 9.88
N PHE A 51 -2.82 0.72 8.91
CA PHE A 51 -3.64 -0.42 8.51
C PHE A 51 -2.95 -1.77 8.72
N PHE A 52 -3.67 -2.72 9.30
CA PHE A 52 -3.26 -4.12 9.43
C PHE A 52 -4.47 -5.06 9.36
N MET A 53 -4.25 -6.35 9.11
CA MET A 53 -5.36 -7.28 8.85
C MET A 53 -5.52 -8.42 9.85
N ASP A 54 -4.50 -8.73 10.62
CA ASP A 54 -4.51 -9.92 11.46
C ASP A 54 -4.30 -9.60 12.94
N LEU A 55 -4.90 -10.45 13.78
CA LEU A 55 -4.84 -10.33 15.23
C LEU A 55 -3.42 -10.53 15.77
N ARG A 56 -2.55 -11.27 15.05
CA ARG A 56 -1.18 -11.52 15.52
C ARG A 56 -0.36 -10.24 15.50
N PHE A 57 -0.47 -9.44 14.43
CA PHE A 57 0.14 -8.11 14.40
C PHE A 57 -0.23 -7.28 15.63
N TRP A 58 -1.53 -7.21 15.96
CA TRP A 58 -2.00 -6.47 17.14
C TRP A 58 -1.43 -7.06 18.45
N ASN A 59 -1.44 -8.37 18.60
CA ASN A 59 -0.89 -9.02 19.80
C ASN A 59 0.61 -8.76 19.98
N TRP A 60 1.37 -8.64 18.89
CA TRP A 60 2.80 -8.38 18.94
C TRP A 60 3.15 -6.91 19.15
N TYR A 61 2.36 -5.99 18.57
CA TYR A 61 2.78 -4.59 18.43
C TYR A 61 1.79 -3.56 19.00
N SER A 62 0.66 -3.96 19.55
CA SER A 62 -0.38 -3.00 20.03
C SER A 62 0.18 -1.94 20.97
N ARG A 63 1.04 -2.32 21.93
CA ARG A 63 1.69 -1.37 22.84
C ARG A 63 2.54 -0.36 22.08
N GLN A 64 3.46 -0.83 21.23
CA GLN A 64 4.33 0.04 20.43
C GLN A 64 3.51 0.94 19.50
N VAL A 65 2.47 0.39 18.86
CA VAL A 65 1.57 1.17 18.01
C VAL A 65 0.96 2.32 18.79
N LEU A 66 0.37 2.05 19.96
CA LEU A 66 -0.29 3.07 20.78
C LEU A 66 0.69 4.12 21.34
N GLU A 67 1.94 3.75 21.57
CA GLU A 67 3.00 4.64 22.06
C GLU A 67 3.65 5.46 20.92
N THR A 68 3.65 4.96 19.68
CA THR A 68 4.47 5.50 18.58
C THR A 68 3.68 6.34 17.58
N VAL A 69 2.48 5.92 17.21
CA VAL A 69 1.70 6.65 16.18
C VAL A 69 1.18 7.96 16.72
N SER A 70 1.02 8.95 15.84
CA SER A 70 0.44 10.24 16.22
C SER A 70 -0.98 10.04 16.76
N PRO A 71 -1.44 10.88 17.71
CA PRO A 71 -2.81 10.88 18.19
C PRO A 71 -3.84 11.03 17.05
N GLU A 72 -3.48 11.73 15.98
CA GLU A 72 -4.31 11.96 14.80
C GLU A 72 -4.36 10.76 13.85
N THR A 73 -3.37 9.86 13.89
CA THR A 73 -3.36 8.63 13.09
C THR A 73 -4.55 7.74 13.45
N ARG A 74 -5.34 7.39 12.43
CA ARG A 74 -6.43 6.42 12.57
C ARG A 74 -5.86 5.01 12.52
N ILE A 75 -6.09 4.23 13.57
CA ILE A 75 -5.68 2.82 13.60
C ILE A 75 -6.84 2.00 13.07
N VAL A 76 -6.69 1.45 11.86
CA VAL A 76 -7.76 0.73 11.14
C VAL A 76 -7.35 -0.72 10.96
N THR A 77 -8.27 -1.65 11.22
CA THR A 77 -7.99 -3.08 11.09
C THR A 77 -9.11 -3.84 10.39
N ALA A 78 -8.74 -4.88 9.64
CA ALA A 78 -9.68 -5.90 9.18
C ALA A 78 -9.72 -7.15 10.08
N ALA A 79 -8.97 -7.15 11.19
CA ALA A 79 -8.96 -8.25 12.13
C ALA A 79 -10.22 -8.22 13.01
N ALA A 80 -11.05 -9.26 12.92
CA ALA A 80 -12.16 -9.44 13.82
C ALA A 80 -11.68 -9.65 15.27
N GLY A 81 -12.45 -9.17 16.24
CA GLY A 81 -12.23 -9.45 17.67
C GLY A 81 -11.34 -8.46 18.42
N ILE A 82 -10.74 -7.48 17.74
CA ILE A 82 -10.03 -6.39 18.43
C ILE A 82 -11.06 -5.38 18.98
N ARG A 83 -11.03 -5.18 20.29
CA ARG A 83 -11.87 -4.20 20.99
C ARG A 83 -10.98 -3.20 21.71
N HIS A 84 -10.76 -2.04 21.11
CA HIS A 84 -9.95 -0.97 21.71
C HIS A 84 -10.47 0.39 21.21
N PRO A 85 -10.59 1.42 22.08
CA PRO A 85 -11.20 2.71 21.71
C PRO A 85 -10.46 3.49 20.61
N ARG A 86 -9.15 3.26 20.46
CA ARG A 86 -8.33 3.83 19.37
C ARG A 86 -8.40 3.06 18.05
N VAL A 87 -9.04 1.89 18.03
CA VAL A 87 -9.01 0.98 16.88
C VAL A 87 -10.37 0.95 16.20
N GLU A 88 -10.36 1.25 14.92
CA GLU A 88 -11.51 1.16 14.02
C GLU A 88 -11.46 -0.15 13.22
N THR A 89 -12.57 -0.88 13.17
CA THR A 89 -12.65 -2.16 12.47
C THR A 89 -13.44 -2.03 11.17
N VAL A 90 -12.83 -2.49 10.07
CA VAL A 90 -13.47 -2.66 8.76
C VAL A 90 -13.69 -4.14 8.46
N VAL A 91 -14.67 -4.45 7.61
CA VAL A 91 -15.00 -5.83 7.24
C VAL A 91 -14.33 -6.21 5.92
N ALA A 92 -13.49 -7.24 5.95
CA ALA A 92 -12.90 -7.82 4.74
C ALA A 92 -13.95 -8.65 3.96
N ARG A 93 -14.27 -8.23 2.73
CA ARG A 93 -15.25 -8.89 1.85
C ARG A 93 -14.60 -9.72 0.74
N GLY A 94 -13.51 -10.43 1.05
CA GLY A 94 -12.83 -11.31 0.11
C GLY A 94 -11.71 -10.65 -0.71
N GLY A 95 -11.11 -11.44 -1.60
CA GLY A 95 -9.79 -11.16 -2.15
C GLY A 95 -9.70 -10.35 -3.45
N ALA A 96 -10.82 -10.03 -4.10
CA ALA A 96 -10.80 -9.42 -5.44
C ALA A 96 -11.64 -8.14 -5.54
N GLY A 97 -11.18 -7.20 -6.36
CA GLY A 97 -11.84 -5.92 -6.63
C GLY A 97 -11.55 -4.84 -5.59
N LEU A 98 -12.51 -3.92 -5.43
CA LEU A 98 -12.39 -2.72 -4.62
C LEU A 98 -13.74 -2.43 -3.94
N GLU A 99 -13.73 -2.08 -2.66
CA GLU A 99 -14.91 -1.52 -1.99
C GLU A 99 -14.84 0.02 -2.00
N THR A 100 -15.92 0.71 -2.37
CA THR A 100 -15.95 2.19 -2.39
C THR A 100 -16.54 2.80 -1.11
N LYS A 101 -17.18 1.98 -0.27
CA LYS A 101 -17.81 2.41 0.98
C LYS A 101 -16.90 2.15 2.17
N TRP A 102 -16.66 3.19 2.96
CA TRP A 102 -15.96 3.09 4.24
C TRP A 102 -16.61 2.03 5.16
N GLY A 103 -15.77 1.27 5.87
CA GLY A 103 -16.20 0.12 6.69
C GLY A 103 -16.05 -1.23 6.01
N PHE A 104 -15.75 -1.28 4.71
CA PHE A 104 -15.54 -2.52 3.96
C PHE A 104 -14.25 -2.47 3.14
N VAL A 105 -13.54 -3.59 3.01
CA VAL A 105 -12.34 -3.68 2.16
C VAL A 105 -12.28 -4.99 1.38
N ARG A 106 -11.66 -4.97 0.21
CA ARG A 106 -11.10 -6.17 -0.45
C ARG A 106 -9.63 -6.29 -0.07
N HIS A 107 -9.13 -7.52 0.00
CA HIS A 107 -7.84 -7.76 0.67
C HIS A 107 -6.75 -8.46 -0.11
N GLY A 108 -7.02 -9.07 -1.27
CA GLY A 108 -5.98 -9.70 -2.10
C GLY A 108 -5.00 -10.62 -1.34
N ASN A 109 -5.45 -11.24 -0.25
CA ASN A 109 -4.64 -12.03 0.67
C ASN A 109 -3.38 -11.31 1.24
N ASN A 110 -3.36 -9.96 1.31
CA ASN A 110 -2.31 -9.18 1.96
C ASN A 110 -2.77 -7.78 2.39
N SER A 111 -2.22 -7.27 3.50
CA SER A 111 -2.57 -5.93 4.03
C SER A 111 -2.22 -4.79 3.06
N GLY A 112 -1.20 -4.96 2.21
CA GLY A 112 -0.82 -3.95 1.22
C GLY A 112 -1.89 -3.68 0.17
N TYR A 113 -2.58 -4.72 -0.29
CA TYR A 113 -3.71 -4.63 -1.21
C TYR A 113 -4.88 -3.87 -0.56
N ALA A 114 -5.26 -4.27 0.65
CA ALA A 114 -6.33 -3.61 1.38
C ALA A 114 -5.97 -2.15 1.72
N ALA A 115 -4.69 -1.82 1.91
CA ALA A 115 -4.24 -0.44 2.10
C ALA A 115 -4.50 0.44 0.87
N VAL A 116 -4.37 -0.10 -0.36
CA VAL A 116 -4.79 0.63 -1.58
C VAL A 116 -6.29 0.85 -1.56
N ASN A 117 -7.08 -0.13 -1.13
CA ASN A 117 -8.52 0.05 -0.97
C ASN A 117 -8.84 1.17 0.04
N ILE A 118 -8.15 1.21 1.18
CA ILE A 118 -8.29 2.29 2.17
C ILE A 118 -7.93 3.63 1.55
N ALA A 119 -6.81 3.73 0.83
CA ALA A 119 -6.39 4.98 0.17
C ALA A 119 -7.47 5.51 -0.79
N VAL A 120 -8.11 4.64 -1.58
CA VAL A 120 -9.23 5.05 -2.45
C VAL A 120 -10.40 5.60 -1.63
N GLN A 121 -10.75 4.97 -0.50
CA GLN A 121 -11.85 5.44 0.36
C GLN A 121 -11.52 6.74 1.10
N LEU A 122 -10.23 7.06 1.27
CA LEU A 122 -9.74 8.35 1.74
C LEU A 122 -9.72 9.44 0.65
N GLY A 123 -10.21 9.12 -0.56
CA GLY A 123 -10.37 10.05 -1.67
C GLY A 123 -9.18 10.09 -2.64
N ALA A 124 -8.22 9.17 -2.54
CA ALA A 124 -7.06 9.18 -3.43
C ALA A 124 -7.48 9.15 -4.92
N ARG A 125 -6.90 10.05 -5.71
CA ARG A 125 -6.93 10.02 -7.18
C ARG A 125 -5.65 9.43 -7.76
N LEU A 126 -4.58 9.47 -6.97
CA LEU A 126 -3.31 8.81 -7.25
C LEU A 126 -2.81 8.08 -6.00
N VAL A 127 -2.53 6.79 -6.13
CA VAL A 127 -1.90 5.98 -5.10
C VAL A 127 -0.48 5.65 -5.52
N VAL A 128 0.49 5.92 -4.64
CA VAL A 128 1.90 5.60 -4.84
C VAL A 128 2.29 4.46 -3.91
N LEU A 129 2.74 3.33 -4.48
CA LEU A 129 3.14 2.15 -3.71
C LEU A 129 4.65 2.19 -3.40
N LEU A 130 5.01 2.08 -2.12
CA LEU A 130 6.39 2.04 -1.64
C LEU A 130 6.63 0.76 -0.81
N GLY A 131 7.64 -0.04 -1.15
CA GLY A 131 7.93 -1.29 -0.44
C GLY A 131 6.97 -2.44 -0.77
N TYR A 132 6.45 -2.47 -2.01
CA TYR A 132 5.55 -3.50 -2.53
C TYR A 132 6.33 -4.53 -3.35
N ASP A 133 7.43 -5.02 -2.78
CA ASP A 133 8.44 -5.81 -3.49
C ASP A 133 7.91 -7.12 -4.05
N MET A 134 7.00 -7.79 -3.34
CA MET A 134 6.49 -9.13 -3.70
C MET A 134 7.57 -10.18 -4.00
N ARG A 135 8.77 -9.98 -3.43
CA ARG A 135 9.92 -10.89 -3.49
C ARG A 135 10.87 -10.58 -2.33
N PRO A 136 11.75 -11.51 -1.91
CA PRO A 136 12.85 -11.19 -1.02
C PRO A 136 13.94 -10.39 -1.78
N ASP A 137 14.82 -9.73 -1.03
CA ASP A 137 16.04 -9.16 -1.59
C ASP A 137 17.11 -10.24 -1.87
N ALA A 138 18.27 -9.83 -2.39
CA ALA A 138 19.39 -10.72 -2.69
C ALA A 138 19.92 -11.49 -1.46
N GLY A 139 19.70 -10.96 -0.25
CA GLY A 139 20.05 -11.61 1.01
C GLY A 139 18.93 -12.48 1.59
N GLY A 140 17.84 -12.72 0.84
CA GLY A 140 16.70 -13.52 1.30
C GLY A 140 15.77 -12.79 2.28
N ARG A 141 15.96 -11.48 2.50
CA ARG A 141 15.16 -10.73 3.47
C ARG A 141 13.85 -10.32 2.83
N HIS A 142 12.74 -10.60 3.51
CA HIS A 142 11.38 -10.33 3.02
C HIS A 142 10.84 -8.95 3.37
N HIS A 143 11.48 -8.26 4.33
CA HIS A 143 11.06 -6.97 4.82
C HIS A 143 12.25 -6.04 5.00
N TRP A 144 12.04 -4.73 5.13
CA TRP A 144 13.10 -3.79 5.53
C TRP A 144 13.49 -3.94 7.01
N HIS A 145 12.54 -4.32 7.85
CA HIS A 145 12.73 -4.67 9.27
C HIS A 145 13.08 -6.17 9.47
N ASP A 146 13.24 -6.59 10.73
CA ASP A 146 13.65 -7.95 11.14
C ASP A 146 12.55 -9.02 11.00
N GLY A 147 11.54 -8.78 10.15
CA GLY A 147 10.41 -9.68 9.98
C GLY A 147 9.46 -9.76 11.18
N TYR A 148 8.82 -10.93 11.34
CA TYR A 148 7.83 -11.25 12.36
C TYR A 148 8.22 -12.55 13.10
N PRO A 149 7.71 -12.81 14.32
CA PRO A 149 8.03 -14.01 15.11
C PRO A 149 7.54 -15.35 14.53
N VAL A 150 7.16 -15.38 13.26
CA VAL A 150 6.68 -16.55 12.55
C VAL A 150 7.30 -16.60 11.16
N PRO A 151 7.66 -17.80 10.65
CA PRO A 151 8.22 -17.92 9.32
C PRO A 151 7.19 -17.53 8.26
N GLN A 152 7.68 -16.94 7.17
CA GLN A 152 6.88 -16.71 5.99
C GLN A 152 6.60 -18.04 5.28
N ARG A 153 5.40 -18.16 4.69
CA ARG A 153 5.09 -19.31 3.85
C ARG A 153 5.92 -19.26 2.57
N PRO A 154 6.44 -20.40 2.07
CA PRO A 154 7.22 -20.42 0.83
C PRO A 154 6.46 -19.86 -0.38
N ASP A 155 5.14 -20.05 -0.44
CA ASP A 155 4.28 -19.65 -1.54
C ASP A 155 3.58 -18.29 -1.33
N VAL A 156 3.98 -17.52 -0.31
CA VAL A 156 3.28 -16.30 0.13
C VAL A 156 3.06 -15.32 -1.01
N TYR A 157 4.10 -15.01 -1.79
CA TYR A 157 4.01 -14.03 -2.87
C TYR A 157 3.13 -14.50 -4.03
N LYS A 158 3.19 -15.80 -4.39
CA LYS A 158 2.30 -16.38 -5.42
C LYS A 158 0.83 -16.18 -5.05
N ARG A 159 0.48 -16.45 -3.79
CA ARG A 159 -0.89 -16.29 -3.29
C ARG A 159 -1.34 -14.83 -3.23
N MET A 160 -0.43 -13.88 -3.06
CA MET A 160 -0.73 -12.44 -3.04
C MET A 160 -0.86 -11.88 -4.46
N LEU A 161 0.08 -12.22 -5.35
CA LEU A 161 0.17 -11.68 -6.71
C LEU A 161 -1.08 -11.93 -7.57
N GLN A 162 -1.71 -13.09 -7.42
CA GLN A 162 -2.88 -13.50 -8.22
C GLN A 162 -4.09 -12.54 -8.14
N HIS A 163 -4.17 -11.69 -7.12
CA HIS A 163 -5.34 -10.83 -6.89
C HIS A 163 -5.19 -9.43 -7.48
N TRP A 164 -3.97 -8.97 -7.75
CA TRP A 164 -3.69 -7.56 -8.03
C TRP A 164 -4.33 -7.06 -9.32
N GLN A 165 -4.46 -7.90 -10.34
CA GLN A 165 -5.14 -7.51 -11.59
C GLN A 165 -6.58 -7.06 -11.34
N SER A 166 -7.30 -7.71 -10.43
CA SER A 166 -8.68 -7.32 -10.10
C SER A 166 -8.76 -5.95 -9.41
N LEU A 167 -7.75 -5.57 -8.63
CA LEU A 167 -7.67 -4.26 -8.00
C LEU A 167 -7.36 -3.18 -9.01
N GLU A 168 -6.39 -3.43 -9.89
CA GLU A 168 -6.02 -2.48 -10.95
C GLU A 168 -7.26 -2.12 -11.78
N SER A 169 -7.99 -3.12 -12.24
CA SER A 169 -9.15 -2.89 -13.10
C SER A 169 -10.26 -2.14 -12.34
N ALA A 170 -10.42 -2.41 -11.05
CA ALA A 170 -11.40 -1.72 -10.21
C ALA A 170 -11.00 -0.28 -9.86
N CYS A 171 -9.72 -0.03 -9.55
CA CYS A 171 -9.18 1.32 -9.35
C CYS A 171 -9.32 2.16 -10.62
N ARG A 172 -9.01 1.58 -11.77
CA ARG A 172 -9.16 2.22 -13.08
C ARG A 172 -10.60 2.59 -13.38
N ALA A 173 -11.55 1.68 -13.13
CA ALA A 173 -12.98 1.95 -13.27
C ALA A 173 -13.46 3.06 -12.32
N ALA A 174 -12.83 3.21 -11.16
CA ALA A 174 -13.09 4.29 -10.20
C ALA A 174 -12.36 5.61 -10.53
N GLY A 175 -11.60 5.66 -11.63
CA GLY A 175 -10.81 6.83 -12.03
C GLY A 175 -9.62 7.11 -11.09
N VAL A 176 -9.07 6.06 -10.47
CA VAL A 176 -7.90 6.15 -9.59
C VAL A 176 -6.68 5.57 -10.31
N VAL A 177 -5.60 6.36 -10.35
CA VAL A 177 -4.31 5.92 -10.85
C VAL A 177 -3.53 5.27 -9.72
N VAL A 178 -2.87 4.15 -10.01
CA VAL A 178 -1.95 3.49 -9.07
C VAL A 178 -0.61 3.30 -9.76
N ILE A 179 0.46 3.81 -9.15
CA ILE A 179 1.83 3.62 -9.63
C ILE A 179 2.64 2.87 -8.58
N ASN A 180 3.56 2.02 -9.03
CA ASN A 180 4.44 1.27 -8.16
C ASN A 180 5.85 1.88 -8.17
N ALA A 181 6.18 2.62 -7.10
CA ALA A 181 7.47 3.27 -6.88
C ALA A 181 8.43 2.39 -6.06
N THR A 182 8.33 1.06 -6.24
CA THR A 182 9.15 0.07 -5.53
C THR A 182 10.24 -0.47 -6.48
N PRO A 183 11.52 -0.12 -6.27
CA PRO A 183 12.62 -0.59 -7.11
C PRO A 183 12.68 -2.11 -7.21
N GLY A 184 12.71 -2.61 -8.44
CA GLY A 184 12.84 -4.04 -8.70
C GLY A 184 11.67 -4.89 -8.18
N SER A 185 10.52 -4.32 -7.85
CA SER A 185 9.30 -5.05 -7.43
C SER A 185 9.02 -6.31 -8.27
N ALA A 186 8.31 -7.33 -7.79
CA ALA A 186 7.71 -8.38 -8.61
C ALA A 186 6.24 -8.10 -8.92
N LEU A 187 5.64 -7.10 -8.26
CA LEU A 187 4.31 -6.59 -8.58
C LEU A 187 4.38 -5.72 -9.84
N ARG A 188 4.08 -6.36 -10.99
CA ARG A 188 4.08 -5.77 -12.34
C ARG A 188 2.71 -5.33 -12.83
N THR A 189 1.67 -5.45 -12.01
CA THR A 189 0.30 -5.06 -12.39
C THR A 189 0.17 -3.57 -12.66
N PHE A 190 0.99 -2.74 -12.01
CA PHE A 190 0.97 -1.28 -12.12
C PHE A 190 2.25 -0.77 -12.81
N PRO A 191 2.18 0.39 -13.49
CA PRO A 191 3.34 1.08 -14.02
C PRO A 191 4.42 1.27 -12.94
N LEU A 192 5.67 0.99 -13.30
CA LEU A 192 6.81 1.17 -12.40
C LEU A 192 7.37 2.57 -12.58
N ALA A 193 7.34 3.36 -11.52
CA ALA A 193 7.96 4.67 -11.50
C ALA A 193 9.32 4.61 -10.77
N PRO A 194 10.33 5.38 -11.19
CA PRO A 194 11.52 5.60 -10.38
C PRO A 194 11.11 6.13 -9.00
N GLN A 195 11.66 5.52 -7.93
CA GLN A 195 11.22 5.81 -6.57
C GLN A 195 11.35 7.29 -6.22
N ASP A 196 12.46 7.93 -6.60
CA ASP A 196 12.68 9.34 -6.29
C ASP A 196 11.70 10.26 -7.01
N ALA A 197 11.51 10.04 -8.32
CA ALA A 197 10.57 10.83 -9.12
C ALA A 197 9.14 10.75 -8.59
N ALA A 198 8.69 9.54 -8.23
CA ALA A 198 7.35 9.32 -7.71
C ALA A 198 7.14 9.79 -6.26
N VAL A 199 8.21 9.99 -5.49
CA VAL A 199 8.13 10.56 -4.14
C VAL A 199 8.15 12.09 -4.20
N ASP A 200 8.95 12.67 -5.09
CA ASP A 200 9.11 14.11 -5.19
C ASP A 200 7.94 14.76 -5.93
N ASP A 201 7.63 14.28 -7.15
CA ASP A 201 6.54 14.76 -8.00
C ASP A 201 5.80 13.62 -8.73
N PRO A 202 4.96 12.84 -7.99
CA PRO A 202 4.19 11.77 -8.61
C PRO A 202 3.19 12.26 -9.65
N VAL A 203 2.67 13.48 -9.50
CA VAL A 203 1.68 14.04 -10.44
C VAL A 203 2.37 14.42 -11.75
N GLY A 204 3.49 15.14 -11.69
CA GLY A 204 4.31 15.45 -12.86
C GLY A 204 4.76 14.19 -13.59
N TRP A 205 5.27 13.20 -12.86
CA TRP A 205 5.69 11.93 -13.45
C TRP A 205 4.53 11.22 -14.18
N VAL A 206 3.34 11.14 -13.58
CA VAL A 206 2.16 10.54 -14.24
C VAL A 206 1.75 11.31 -15.50
N ARG A 207 1.82 12.64 -15.48
CA ARG A 207 1.47 13.48 -16.64
C ARG A 207 2.43 13.25 -17.80
N GLU A 208 3.73 13.21 -17.52
CA GLU A 208 4.77 12.98 -18.53
C GLU A 208 4.73 11.57 -19.12
N ASN A 209 4.28 10.59 -18.32
CA ASN A 209 4.27 9.16 -18.70
C ASN A 209 2.84 8.64 -18.92
N TRP A 210 1.89 9.53 -19.22
CA TRP A 210 0.46 9.18 -19.23
C TRP A 210 0.12 8.07 -20.23
N GLU A 211 0.76 8.04 -21.40
CA GLU A 211 0.50 6.99 -22.40
C GLU A 211 0.78 5.59 -21.86
N ASP A 212 1.88 5.42 -21.14
CA ASP A 212 2.26 4.14 -20.53
C ASP A 212 1.40 3.83 -19.31
N VAL A 213 1.10 4.84 -18.48
CA VAL A 213 0.18 4.68 -17.35
C VAL A 213 -1.22 4.28 -17.82
N ALA A 214 -1.70 4.88 -18.91
CA ALA A 214 -3.00 4.61 -19.52
C ALA A 214 -3.03 3.35 -20.39
N ALA A 215 -1.88 2.77 -20.77
CA ALA A 215 -1.85 1.43 -21.36
C ALA A 215 -2.12 0.33 -20.32
N GLY A 216 -1.82 0.59 -19.04
CA GLY A 216 -1.96 -0.41 -17.98
C GLY A 216 -1.11 -1.67 -18.23
N SER A 217 -1.49 -2.81 -17.65
CA SER A 217 -0.74 -4.08 -17.81
C SER A 217 -0.75 -4.64 -19.25
N ALA A 218 -1.49 -4.03 -20.19
CA ALA A 218 -1.61 -4.49 -21.58
C ALA A 218 -0.31 -4.36 -22.40
N ARG A 219 0.64 -3.49 -22.03
CA ARG A 219 1.96 -3.40 -22.70
C ARG A 219 3.08 -4.21 -22.02
N GLN A 220 2.96 -4.51 -20.73
CA GLN A 220 4.02 -5.17 -19.97
C GLN A 220 4.11 -6.69 -20.20
N LEU A 221 3.16 -7.28 -20.93
CA LEU A 221 3.16 -8.69 -21.32
C LEU A 221 3.78 -8.95 -22.72
N CYS A 222 4.24 -7.90 -23.40
CA CYS A 222 4.83 -7.98 -24.74
C CYS A 222 6.36 -7.74 -24.79
N MET A 223 7.03 -7.66 -23.63
CA MET A 223 8.50 -7.64 -23.50
C MET A 223 8.94 -8.73 -22.52
#